data_AF-A0A822HMR7-F1
#
_entry.id   AF-A0A822HMR7-F1
#
_cell.length_a   1.000
_cell.length_b   1.000
_cell.length_c   1.000
_cell.angle_alpha   90.00
_cell.angle_beta   90.00
_cell.angle_gamma   90.00
#
_symmetry.space_group_name_H-M   'P 1'
#
loop_
_entity.id
_entity.type
_entity.pdbx_description
1 polymer ?
#
loop_
_entity_poly.entity_id
_entity_poly.type
_entity_poly.pdbx_seq_one_letter_code
_entity_poly.pdbx_strand_id
1 'polypeptide(L)'
;RRAHDFRHLGIMCNNCEEEDFYGIRYHCKECTFGYNLCEKCIDKIHEHHTFEIIPNPCLRALNLGILAKRTLDVIARNTNIHDHKWRDPITGWTKIDAENMVKQTQKEQDEYNTQLQK
;
A
#
# COMPACT_ATOMS: atom_id res chain seq x y z
N ARG A 1 7.42 -3.66 13.44
CA ARG A 1 8.00 -4.57 12.42
C ARG A 1 8.96 -3.76 11.57
N ARG A 2 10.15 -4.30 11.32
CA ARG A 2 11.15 -3.71 10.43
C ARG A 2 10.82 -4.07 8.98
N ALA A 3 11.35 -3.32 8.02
CA ALA A 3 11.11 -3.57 6.59
C ALA A 3 11.46 -5.01 6.18
N HIS A 4 12.55 -5.56 6.74
CA HIS A 4 12.98 -6.93 6.47
C HIS A 4 12.07 -8.04 7.01
N ASP A 5 11.06 -7.70 7.83
CA ASP A 5 10.11 -8.68 8.37
C ASP A 5 8.92 -8.93 7.41
N PHE A 6 8.78 -8.15 6.35
CA PHE A 6 7.68 -8.26 5.40
C PHE A 6 8.03 -9.14 4.20
N ARG A 7 7.03 -9.91 3.73
CA ARG A 7 7.15 -10.85 2.61
C ARG A 7 6.28 -10.38 1.45
N HIS A 8 6.83 -10.26 0.25
CA HIS A 8 6.10 -9.78 -0.93
C HIS A 8 5.45 -10.94 -1.70
N LEU A 9 4.31 -11.43 -1.20
CA LEU A 9 3.59 -12.57 -1.77
C LEU A 9 3.13 -12.35 -3.22
N GLY A 10 3.30 -13.34 -4.08
CA GLY A 10 2.98 -13.33 -5.51
C GLY A 10 3.93 -12.50 -6.36
N ILE A 11 5.06 -12.04 -5.81
CA ILE A 11 6.03 -11.19 -6.51
C ILE A 11 7.34 -11.96 -6.70
N MET A 12 7.83 -11.97 -7.94
CA MET A 12 9.11 -12.53 -8.32
C MET A 12 10.12 -11.42 -8.59
N CYS A 13 11.36 -11.59 -8.10
CA CYS A 13 12.49 -10.74 -8.48
C CYS A 13 12.91 -11.04 -9.92
N ASN A 14 12.92 -10.04 -10.80
CA ASN A 14 13.27 -10.22 -12.22
C ASN A 14 14.76 -10.48 -12.48
N ASN A 15 15.63 -10.38 -11.47
CA ASN A 15 17.06 -10.65 -11.61
C ASN A 15 17.47 -12.03 -11.07
N CYS A 16 17.04 -12.38 -9.87
CA CYS A 16 17.42 -13.64 -9.22
C CYS A 16 16.30 -14.67 -9.13
N GLU A 17 15.11 -14.35 -9.67
CA GLU A 17 13.93 -15.22 -9.74
C GLU A 17 13.41 -15.71 -8.36
N GLU A 18 13.87 -15.08 -7.27
CA GLU A 18 13.35 -15.35 -5.93
C GLU A 18 11.89 -14.88 -5.86
N GLU A 19 10.98 -15.81 -5.63
CA GLU A 19 9.55 -15.55 -5.40
C GLU A 19 9.26 -15.31 -3.92
N ASP A 20 8.21 -14.55 -3.64
CA ASP A 20 7.72 -14.28 -2.29
C ASP A 20 8.82 -13.83 -1.33
N PHE A 21 9.73 -12.98 -1.80
CA PHE A 21 10.93 -12.63 -1.06
C PHE A 21 10.63 -11.72 0.14
N TYR A 22 11.52 -11.79 1.14
CA TYR A 22 11.54 -10.87 2.27
C TYR A 22 12.33 -9.60 1.96
N GLY A 23 12.06 -8.54 2.71
CA GLY A 23 12.79 -7.27 2.56
C GLY A 23 12.05 -6.26 1.72
N ILE A 24 12.81 -5.30 1.20
CA ILE A 24 12.26 -4.21 0.40
C ILE A 24 12.04 -4.67 -1.03
N ARG A 25 10.84 -4.43 -1.56
CA ARG A 25 10.55 -4.54 -3.00
C ARG A 25 10.84 -3.21 -3.69
N TYR A 26 11.56 -3.29 -4.80
CA TYR A 26 11.82 -2.18 -5.71
C TYR A 26 11.03 -2.41 -7.00
N HIS A 27 9.95 -1.67 -7.19
CA HIS A 27 9.10 -1.77 -8.37
C HIS A 27 9.46 -0.67 -9.38
N CYS A 28 9.88 -1.04 -10.58
CA CYS A 28 10.22 -0.08 -11.63
C CYS A 28 8.97 0.64 -12.15
N LYS A 29 9.00 1.98 -12.17
CA LYS A 29 7.86 2.80 -12.61
C LYS A 29 7.78 2.98 -14.12
N GLU A 30 8.84 2.62 -14.84
CA GLU A 30 8.99 2.89 -16.27
C GLU A 30 8.80 1.63 -17.13
N CYS A 31 8.95 0.44 -16.53
CA CYS A 31 8.76 -0.82 -17.23
C CYS A 31 7.29 -1.21 -17.33
N THR A 32 6.83 -1.48 -18.56
CA THR A 32 5.44 -1.88 -18.85
C THR A 32 5.04 -3.22 -18.27
N PHE A 33 5.98 -4.15 -18.08
CA PHE A 33 5.72 -5.51 -17.64
C PHE A 33 5.88 -5.73 -16.13
N GLY A 34 5.92 -4.66 -15.33
CA GLY A 34 5.95 -4.74 -13.88
C GLY A 34 7.26 -5.33 -13.33
N TYR A 35 8.39 -4.73 -13.70
CA TYR A 35 9.72 -5.16 -13.28
C TYR A 35 9.94 -4.91 -11.78
N ASN A 36 10.31 -5.94 -11.02
CA ASN A 36 10.54 -5.91 -9.59
C ASN A 36 11.92 -6.47 -9.25
N LEU A 37 12.60 -5.81 -8.32
CA LEU A 37 13.85 -6.30 -7.73
C LEU A 37 13.68 -6.46 -6.22
N CYS A 38 14.33 -7.50 -5.68
CA CYS A 38 14.53 -7.62 -4.24
C CYS A 38 15.74 -6.78 -3.80
N GLU A 39 15.86 -6.55 -2.50
CA GLU A 39 16.94 -5.77 -1.89
C GLU A 39 18.36 -6.25 -2.26
N LYS A 40 18.54 -7.55 -2.49
CA LYS A 40 19.84 -8.12 -2.89
C LYS A 40 20.24 -7.79 -4.35
N CYS A 41 19.28 -7.33 -5.16
CA CYS A 41 19.43 -7.18 -6.61
C CYS A 41 19.33 -5.75 -7.12
N ILE A 42 18.97 -4.78 -6.27
CA ILE A 42 18.74 -3.39 -6.70
C ILE A 42 19.97 -2.75 -7.37
N ASP A 43 21.17 -3.03 -6.87
CA ASP A 43 22.41 -2.43 -7.37
C ASP A 43 23.00 -3.15 -8.60
N LYS A 44 22.31 -4.18 -9.13
CA LYS A 44 22.91 -5.05 -10.14
C LYS A 44 22.45 -4.77 -11.56
N ILE A 45 21.26 -4.20 -11.75
CA ILE A 45 20.65 -3.99 -13.07
C ILE A 45 19.69 -2.80 -12.97
N HIS A 46 19.64 -1.98 -14.03
CA HIS A 46 18.59 -0.97 -14.31
C HIS A 46 18.86 0.48 -13.82
N GLU A 47 20.08 0.98 -14.05
CA GLU A 47 20.64 2.25 -13.52
C GLU A 47 19.98 3.56 -14.00
N HIS A 48 18.99 3.50 -14.90
CA HIS A 48 18.35 4.70 -15.46
C HIS A 48 16.86 4.79 -15.23
N HIS A 49 16.25 3.80 -14.56
CA HIS A 49 14.84 3.84 -14.24
C HIS A 49 14.61 4.18 -12.77
N THR A 50 13.50 4.85 -12.53
CA THR A 50 13.02 5.19 -11.21
C THR A 50 12.23 4.03 -10.60
N PHE A 51 12.48 3.79 -9.32
CA PHE A 51 11.83 2.73 -8.57
C PHE A 51 10.88 3.30 -7.51
N GLU A 52 9.71 2.67 -7.39
CA GLU A 52 8.91 2.71 -6.17
C GLU A 52 9.52 1.77 -5.14
N ILE A 53 9.86 2.31 -3.98
CA ILE A 53 10.35 1.54 -2.85
C ILE A 53 9.14 1.13 -2.02
N ILE A 54 8.94 -0.18 -1.85
CA ILE A 54 7.81 -0.76 -1.13
C ILE A 54 8.34 -1.62 0.02
N PRO A 55 8.58 -1.05 1.22
CA PRO A 55 9.11 -1.79 2.37
C PRO A 55 8.08 -2.69 3.07
N ASN A 56 6.80 -2.44 2.83
CA ASN A 56 5.69 -3.17 3.44
C ASN A 56 4.60 -3.35 2.37
N PRO A 57 4.20 -4.59 2.02
CA PRO A 57 3.14 -4.88 1.04
C PRO A 57 1.83 -4.14 1.33
N CYS A 58 1.51 -3.94 2.60
CA CYS A 58 0.28 -3.27 3.03
C CYS A 58 0.46 -1.76 3.25
N LEU A 59 1.63 -1.16 2.97
CA LEU A 59 1.90 0.26 3.28
C LEU A 59 0.85 1.19 2.66
N ARG A 60 0.51 0.97 1.38
CA ARG A 60 -0.51 1.76 0.69
C ARG A 60 -1.87 1.62 1.38
N ALA A 61 -2.30 0.40 1.68
CA ALA A 61 -3.56 0.13 2.36
C ALA A 61 -3.60 0.77 3.75
N LEU A 62 -2.52 0.65 4.53
CA LEU A 62 -2.38 1.24 5.86
C LEU A 62 -2.51 2.76 5.81
N ASN A 63 -1.80 3.42 4.89
CA ASN A 63 -1.86 4.88 4.74
C ASN A 63 -3.26 5.35 4.34
N LEU A 64 -3.91 4.67 3.39
CA LEU A 64 -5.28 4.99 2.99
C LEU A 64 -6.28 4.75 4.13
N GLY A 65 -6.12 3.68 4.91
CA GLY A 65 -6.94 3.40 6.08
C GLY A 65 -6.80 4.46 7.17
N ILE A 66 -5.59 4.98 7.41
CA ILE A 66 -5.34 6.09 8.33
C ILE A 66 -6.04 7.36 7.84
N LEU A 67 -5.90 7.71 6.56
CA LEU A 67 -6.56 8.88 5.98
C LEU A 67 -8.09 8.78 6.02
N ALA A 68 -8.62 7.57 5.84
CA ALA A 68 -10.05 7.30 5.87
C ALA A 68 -10.60 7.47 7.29
N LYS A 69 -9.94 6.87 8.28
CA LYS A 69 -10.29 7.07 9.71
C LYS A 69 -10.24 8.54 10.11
N ARG A 70 -9.18 9.26 9.68
CA ARG A 70 -9.06 10.70 9.92
C ARG A 70 -10.22 11.49 9.32
N THR A 71 -10.64 11.15 8.09
CA THR A 71 -11.79 11.78 7.44
C THR A 71 -13.08 11.58 8.25
N LEU A 72 -13.32 10.35 8.72
CA LEU A 72 -14.48 10.05 9.56
C LEU A 72 -14.45 10.80 10.90
N ASP A 73 -13.28 10.91 11.52
CA ASP A 73 -13.11 11.68 12.77
C ASP A 73 -13.40 13.16 12.58
N VAL A 74 -12.98 13.76 11.46
CA VAL A 74 -13.28 15.16 11.13
C VAL A 74 -14.79 15.37 10.96
N ILE A 75 -15.45 14.47 10.23
CA ILE A 75 -16.91 14.52 10.01
C ILE A 75 -17.65 14.35 11.35
N ALA A 76 -17.22 13.43 12.20
CA ALA A 76 -17.86 13.17 13.49
C ALA A 76 -17.71 14.35 14.46
N ARG A 77 -16.58 15.08 14.42
CA ARG A 77 -16.32 16.22 15.33
C ARG A 77 -16.95 17.52 14.87
N ASN A 78 -17.15 17.71 13.57
CA ASN A 78 -17.71 18.95 13.05
C ASN A 78 -19.23 18.83 12.94
N THR A 79 -19.92 19.30 13.98
CA THR A 79 -21.39 19.29 14.04
C THR A 79 -22.06 20.11 12.94
N ASN A 80 -21.33 20.94 12.18
CA ASN A 80 -21.88 21.68 11.04
C ASN A 80 -21.80 20.91 9.71
N ILE A 81 -21.17 19.72 9.68
CA ILE A 81 -21.15 18.85 8.51
C ILE A 81 -22.40 17.95 8.55
N HIS A 82 -23.48 18.46 7.97
CA HIS A 82 -24.73 17.71 7.79
C HIS A 82 -24.94 17.23 6.35
N ASP A 83 -24.17 17.78 5.41
CA ASP A 83 -24.26 17.42 3.99
C ASP A 83 -23.46 16.15 3.71
N HIS A 84 -24.16 15.11 3.25
CA HIS A 84 -23.58 13.85 2.78
C HIS A 84 -22.64 14.03 1.57
N LYS A 85 -22.68 15.21 0.92
CA LYS A 85 -21.80 15.59 -0.18
C LYS A 85 -20.57 16.37 0.25
N TRP A 86 -20.43 16.72 1.53
CA TRP A 86 -19.21 17.35 2.01
C TRP A 86 -18.00 16.46 1.72
N ARG A 87 -16.91 17.09 1.28
CA ARG A 87 -15.67 16.41 0.93
C ARG A 87 -14.54 16.89 1.82
N ASP A 88 -13.78 15.94 2.32
CA ASP A 88 -12.58 16.22 3.09
C ASP A 88 -11.54 16.96 2.24
N PRO A 89 -11.00 18.10 2.69
CA PRO A 89 -10.06 18.90 1.88
C PRO A 89 -8.73 18.22 1.55
N ILE A 90 -8.33 17.17 2.28
CA ILE A 90 -7.06 16.47 2.05
C ILE A 90 -7.26 15.26 1.15
N THR A 91 -8.37 14.53 1.31
CA THR A 91 -8.61 13.27 0.59
C THR A 91 -9.61 13.41 -0.56
N GLY A 92 -10.45 14.45 -0.54
CA GLY A 92 -11.58 14.64 -1.44
C GLY A 92 -12.76 13.69 -1.18
N TRP A 93 -12.68 12.87 -0.12
CA TRP A 93 -13.65 11.83 0.18
C TRP A 93 -14.89 12.37 0.91
N THR A 94 -16.04 11.82 0.54
CA THR A 94 -17.25 11.89 1.36
C THR A 94 -17.17 10.92 2.55
N LYS A 95 -18.16 10.99 3.45
CA LYS A 95 -18.30 10.01 4.54
C LYS A 95 -18.33 8.56 4.01
N ILE A 96 -19.12 8.33 2.96
CA ILE A 96 -19.31 7.00 2.36
C ILE A 96 -18.00 6.51 1.73
N ASP A 97 -17.28 7.39 1.02
CA ASP A 97 -15.98 7.06 0.42
C ASP A 97 -14.98 6.63 1.50
N ALA A 98 -14.92 7.36 2.62
CA ALA A 98 -14.06 7.02 3.75
C ALA A 98 -14.46 5.70 4.44
N GLU A 99 -15.76 5.46 4.67
CA GLU A 99 -16.25 4.19 5.24
C GLU A 99 -15.88 2.99 4.34
N ASN A 100 -16.03 3.14 3.03
CA ASN A 100 -15.66 2.11 2.06
C ASN A 100 -14.15 1.89 2.05
N MET A 101 -13.35 2.96 2.13
CA MET A 101 -11.90 2.86 2.18
C MET A 101 -11.41 2.13 3.43
N VAL A 102 -12.04 2.36 4.60
CA VAL A 102 -11.72 1.58 5.82
C VAL A 102 -11.99 0.10 5.60
N LYS A 103 -13.15 -0.27 5.05
CA LYS A 103 -13.51 -1.67 4.80
C LYS A 103 -12.54 -2.33 3.81
N GLN A 104 -12.24 -1.64 2.71
CA GLN A 104 -11.33 -2.13 1.68
C GLN A 104 -9.92 -2.36 2.25
N THR A 105 -9.36 -1.36 2.93
CA THR A 105 -7.98 -1.43 3.45
C THR A 105 -7.83 -2.43 4.60
N GLN A 106 -8.89 -2.68 5.38
CA GLN A 106 -8.92 -3.75 6.37
C GLN A 106 -8.92 -5.12 5.67
N LYS A 107 -9.77 -5.30 4.66
CA LYS A 107 -9.82 -6.54 3.88
C LYS A 107 -8.47 -6.87 3.24
N GLU A 108 -7.79 -5.89 2.63
CA GLU A 108 -6.45 -6.09 2.03
C GLU A 108 -5.41 -6.56 3.07
N GLN A 109 -5.45 -6.03 4.29
CA GLN A 109 -4.57 -6.47 5.38
C GLN A 109 -4.92 -7.87 5.89
N ASP A 110 -6.21 -8.19 6.02
CA ASP A 110 -6.66 -9.50 6.47
C ASP A 110 -6.31 -10.59 5.45
N GLU A 111 -6.47 -10.30 4.17
CA GLU A 111 -6.07 -11.19 3.07
C GLU A 111 -4.57 -11.44 3.07
N TYR A 112 -3.75 -10.40 3.24
CA TYR A 112 -2.30 -10.54 3.37
C TYR A 112 -1.91 -11.41 4.58
N ASN A 113 -2.47 -11.12 5.76
CA ASN A 113 -2.19 -11.90 6.97
C ASN A 113 -2.64 -13.36 6.84
N THR A 114 -3.79 -13.59 6.18
CA THR A 114 -4.29 -14.94 5.91
C THR A 114 -3.34 -15.70 4.98
N GLN A 115 -2.83 -15.05 3.92
CA GLN A 115 -1.88 -15.70 3.01
C GLN A 115 -0.54 -15.99 3.69
N LEU A 116 -0.09 -15.15 4.62
CA LEU A 116 1.13 -15.40 5.40
C LEU A 116 1.05 -16.61 6.33
N GLN A 117 -0.15 -17.04 6.72
CA GLN A 117 -0.38 -18.17 7.62
C GLN A 117 -0.51 -19.52 6.91
N LYS A 118 -0.57 -19.51 5.57
CA LYS A 118 -0.61 -20.72 4.73
C LYS A 118 0.81 -21.21 4.46
#